data_AF-A0A0N8GJQ7-F1
#
_entry.id   AF-A0A0N8GJQ7-F1
#
_cell.length_a   1.000
_cell.length_b   1.000
_cell.length_c   1.000
_cell.angle_alpha   90.00
_cell.angle_beta   90.00
_cell.angle_gamma   90.00
#
_symmetry.space_group_name_H-M   'P 1'
#
loop_
_entity.id
_entity.type
_entity.pdbx_description
1 polymer ?
#
loop_
_entity_poly.entity_id
_entity_poly.type
_entity_poly.pdbx_seq_one_letter_code
_entity_poly.pdbx_strand_id
1 'polypeptide(L)'
;MNRIVLGAVGALALVALGLFWWQGRAEVEKGAPPPSSETLAADPMALPSADVSGMRGPTPPEASELTKEQQRFFRYDRNRDQRISRAEMLSTRTDGFRKLDKDGNNLLTFEEWAVTTVDRFEGADKDGDGELTQREFAATAPKPAPKKPACKC
;
A
#
# COMPACT_ATOMS: atom_id res chain seq x y z
N MET A 1 58.66 59.94 38.62
CA MET A 1 57.59 59.35 39.46
C MET A 1 56.32 59.00 38.66
N ASN A 2 55.74 59.92 37.89
CA ASN A 2 54.41 59.73 37.27
C ASN A 2 54.25 58.51 36.35
N ARG A 3 55.29 58.08 35.62
CA ARG A 3 55.19 56.94 34.68
C ARG A 3 55.08 55.58 35.39
N ILE A 4 55.70 55.43 36.56
CA ILE A 4 55.64 54.19 37.37
C ILE A 4 54.27 54.08 38.04
N VAL A 5 53.74 55.20 38.56
CA VAL A 5 52.40 55.28 39.14
C VAL A 5 51.33 54.98 38.08
N LEU A 6 51.46 55.54 36.86
CA LEU A 6 50.54 55.23 35.76
C LEU A 6 50.58 53.75 35.37
N GLY A 7 51.78 53.14 35.33
CA GLY A 7 51.95 51.72 35.04
C GLY A 7 51.32 50.81 36.11
N ALA A 8 51.49 51.14 37.40
CA ALA A 8 50.91 50.38 38.49
C ALA A 8 49.37 50.44 38.50
N VAL A 9 48.79 51.61 38.22
CA VAL A 9 47.33 51.76 38.07
C VAL A 9 46.82 51.00 36.84
N GLY A 10 47.55 51.05 35.72
CA GLY A 10 47.20 50.28 34.53
C GLY A 10 47.24 48.76 34.76
N ALA A 11 48.25 48.26 35.48
CA ALA A 11 48.34 46.84 35.83
C ALA A 11 47.20 46.40 36.75
N LEU A 12 46.85 47.20 37.77
CA LEU A 12 45.72 46.93 38.64
C LEU A 12 44.38 46.94 37.88
N ALA A 13 44.21 47.86 36.93
CA ALA A 13 43.02 47.89 36.08
C ALA A 13 42.88 46.62 35.23
N LEU A 14 43.98 46.12 34.65
CA LEU A 14 43.98 44.88 33.88
C LEU A 14 43.68 43.65 34.74
N VAL A 15 44.24 43.58 35.95
CA VAL A 15 43.95 42.49 36.89
C VAL A 15 42.49 42.53 37.32
N ALA A 16 41.94 43.72 37.61
CA ALA A 16 40.54 43.88 37.95
C ALA A 16 39.62 43.46 36.79
N LEU A 17 39.96 43.82 35.55
CA LEU A 17 39.21 43.38 34.36
C LEU A 17 39.25 41.86 34.18
N GLY A 18 40.42 41.24 34.37
CA GLY A 18 40.59 39.80 34.28
C GLY A 18 39.79 39.05 35.34
N LEU A 19 39.82 39.53 36.59
CA LEU A 19 39.03 38.95 37.69
C LEU A 19 37.53 39.14 37.46
N PHE A 20 37.10 40.30 36.94
CA PHE A 20 35.71 40.54 36.58
C PHE A 20 35.23 39.61 35.46
N TRP A 21 36.05 39.39 34.43
CA TRP A 21 35.74 38.47 33.33
C TRP A 21 35.67 37.01 33.80
N TRP A 22 36.56 36.61 34.72
CA TRP A 22 36.54 35.27 35.31
C TRP A 22 35.30 35.06 36.20
N GLN A 23 35.05 35.98 37.15
CA GLN A 23 33.92 35.87 38.09
C GLN A 23 32.57 35.97 37.36
N GLY A 24 32.46 36.83 36.34
CA GLY A 24 31.24 36.98 35.56
C GLY A 24 30.80 35.71 34.81
N ARG A 25 31.72 34.84 34.41
CA ARG A 25 31.38 33.54 33.78
C ARG A 25 30.85 32.51 34.78
N ALA A 26 31.30 32.53 36.03
CA ALA A 26 30.87 31.57 37.04
C ALA A 26 29.43 31.81 37.51
N GLU A 27 28.98 33.07 37.54
CA GLU A 27 27.62 33.42 37.93
C GLU A 27 26.58 33.03 36.87
N VAL A 28 26.93 33.04 35.58
CA VAL A 28 26.03 32.64 34.48
C VAL A 28 25.66 31.15 34.59
N GLU A 29 26.59 30.31 35.02
CA GLU A 29 26.33 28.87 35.22
C GLU A 29 25.50 28.59 36.48
N LYS A 30 25.67 29.36 37.56
CA LYS A 30 24.88 29.20 38.80
C LYS A 30 23.47 29.77 38.71
N GLY A 31 23.28 30.83 37.91
CA GLY A 31 21.97 31.44 37.66
C GLY A 31 21.19 30.78 36.54
N ALA A 32 21.77 29.80 35.84
CA ALA A 32 21.07 29.02 34.85
C ALA A 32 19.95 28.24 35.58
N PRO A 33 18.66 28.49 35.27
CA PRO A 33 17.62 27.60 35.74
C PRO A 33 17.98 26.18 35.29
N PRO A 34 17.71 25.14 36.11
CA PRO A 34 17.90 23.77 35.67
C PRO A 34 17.21 23.62 34.31
N PRO A 35 17.80 22.85 33.36
CA PRO A 35 17.16 22.64 32.07
C PRO A 35 15.72 22.24 32.37
N SER A 36 14.77 23.09 31.95
CA SER A 36 13.36 22.74 32.04
C SER A 36 13.26 21.39 31.39
N SER A 37 12.85 20.37 32.15
CA SER A 37 12.56 19.06 31.60
C SER A 37 11.66 19.33 30.41
N GLU A 38 12.20 19.21 29.20
CA GLU A 38 11.39 19.31 28.01
C GLU A 38 10.40 18.18 28.18
N THR A 39 9.18 18.57 28.57
CA THR A 39 7.99 17.75 28.39
C THR A 39 8.11 17.27 26.97
N LEU A 40 8.46 15.99 26.79
CA LEU A 40 8.64 15.33 25.50
C LEU A 40 7.67 15.97 24.53
N ALA A 41 8.21 16.76 23.59
CA ALA A 41 7.38 17.46 22.62
C ALA A 41 6.43 16.42 22.05
N ALA A 42 5.13 16.60 22.30
CA ALA A 42 4.12 15.64 21.91
C ALA A 42 4.34 15.36 20.42
N ASP A 43 4.67 14.11 20.11
CA ASP A 43 4.98 13.71 18.75
C ASP A 43 3.83 14.20 17.84
N PRO A 44 4.10 15.05 16.83
CA PRO A 44 3.05 15.55 15.94
C PRO A 44 2.34 14.44 15.16
N MET A 45 2.89 13.21 15.16
CA MET A 45 2.30 12.00 14.61
C MET A 45 1.55 11.15 15.66
N ALA A 46 1.61 11.48 16.95
CA ALA A 46 0.87 10.77 17.99
C ALA A 46 -0.62 11.08 17.86
N LEU A 47 -1.37 10.12 17.33
CA LEU A 47 -2.82 10.20 17.27
C LEU A 47 -3.40 10.25 18.69
N PRO A 48 -4.33 11.17 18.99
CA PRO A 48 -5.00 11.19 20.28
C PRO A 48 -5.81 9.89 20.44
N SER A 49 -5.41 9.04 21.39
CA SER A 49 -6.17 7.86 21.77
C SER A 49 -7.18 8.24 22.85
N ALA A 50 -8.47 8.09 22.54
CA ALA A 50 -9.52 8.12 23.56
C ALA A 50 -9.85 6.69 24.00
N ASP A 51 -9.99 6.46 25.31
CA ASP A 51 -10.53 5.20 25.82
C ASP A 51 -12.04 5.14 25.50
N VAL A 52 -12.35 4.43 24.42
CA VAL A 52 -13.74 4.20 23.96
C VAL A 52 -14.40 3.02 24.68
N SER A 53 -13.75 2.44 25.69
CA SER A 53 -14.30 1.33 26.48
C SER A 53 -15.59 1.77 27.19
N GLY A 54 -16.73 1.38 26.65
CA GLY A 54 -18.05 1.70 27.21
C GLY A 54 -18.87 2.73 26.41
N MET A 55 -18.31 3.36 25.38
CA MET A 55 -19.08 4.22 24.48
C MET A 55 -19.80 3.37 23.43
N ARG A 56 -21.12 3.21 23.56
CA ARG A 56 -21.96 2.60 22.53
C ARG A 56 -22.64 3.71 21.73
N GLY A 57 -22.17 3.94 20.51
CA GLY A 57 -22.81 4.85 19.56
C GLY A 57 -24.22 4.39 19.19
N PRO A 58 -25.02 5.25 18.53
CA PRO A 58 -26.30 4.84 17.96
C PRO A 58 -26.09 3.66 17.00
N THR A 59 -27.10 2.80 16.88
CA THR A 59 -27.07 1.68 15.95
C THR A 59 -26.70 2.19 14.56
N PRO A 60 -25.67 1.63 13.89
CA PRO A 60 -25.32 2.04 12.54
C PRO A 60 -26.55 1.95 11.62
N PRO A 61 -26.71 2.89 10.67
CA PRO A 61 -27.77 2.75 9.68
C PRO A 61 -27.59 1.44 8.92
N GLU A 62 -28.69 0.72 8.67
CA GLU A 62 -28.64 -0.46 7.81
C GLU A 62 -28.22 -0.05 6.40
N ALA A 63 -27.20 -0.73 5.85
CA ALA A 63 -26.80 -0.51 4.47
C ALA A 63 -27.98 -0.94 3.56
N SER A 64 -28.41 -0.06 2.66
CA SER A 64 -29.41 -0.45 1.68
C SER A 64 -28.84 -1.54 0.77
N GLU A 65 -29.53 -2.68 0.72
CA GLU A 65 -29.18 -3.78 -0.16
C GLU A 65 -29.28 -3.31 -1.62
N LEU A 66 -28.17 -3.37 -2.35
CA LEU A 66 -28.15 -3.07 -3.78
C LEU A 66 -29.00 -4.10 -4.52
N THR A 67 -29.83 -3.65 -5.46
CA THR A 67 -30.59 -4.56 -6.32
C THR A 67 -29.65 -5.41 -7.18
N LYS A 68 -30.11 -6.57 -7.66
CA LYS A 68 -29.30 -7.44 -8.54
C LYS A 68 -28.84 -6.71 -9.79
N GLU A 69 -29.67 -5.81 -10.31
CA GLU A 69 -29.39 -4.97 -11.47
C GLU A 69 -28.30 -3.94 -11.15
N GLN A 70 -28.36 -3.29 -9.99
CA GLN A 70 -27.33 -2.36 -9.51
C GLN A 70 -25.99 -3.08 -9.33
N GLN A 71 -25.99 -4.26 -8.72
CA GLN A 71 -24.77 -5.07 -8.60
C GLN A 71 -24.17 -5.45 -9.97
N ARG A 72 -25.03 -5.80 -10.94
CA ARG A 72 -24.60 -6.10 -12.32
C ARG A 72 -24.08 -4.85 -13.02
N PHE A 73 -24.69 -3.69 -12.77
CA PHE A 73 -24.26 -2.40 -13.31
C PHE A 73 -22.85 -2.04 -12.80
N PHE A 74 -22.64 -2.07 -11.48
CA PHE A 74 -21.34 -1.77 -10.86
C PHE A 74 -20.23 -2.77 -11.22
N ARG A 75 -20.57 -3.94 -11.77
CA ARG A 75 -19.58 -4.85 -12.33
C ARG A 75 -18.95 -4.31 -13.62
N TYR A 76 -19.68 -3.51 -14.38
CA TYR A 76 -19.23 -2.94 -15.65
C TYR A 76 -18.74 -1.49 -15.51
N ASP A 77 -19.37 -0.68 -14.66
CA ASP A 77 -18.94 0.69 -14.35
C ASP A 77 -17.63 0.68 -13.55
N ARG A 78 -16.50 0.71 -14.27
CA ARG A 78 -15.16 0.58 -13.68
C ARG A 78 -14.67 1.93 -13.15
N ASN A 79 -15.02 3.02 -13.82
CA ASN A 79 -14.62 4.37 -13.45
C ASN A 79 -15.57 5.03 -12.42
N ARG A 80 -16.67 4.35 -12.05
CA ARG A 80 -17.67 4.78 -11.07
C ARG A 80 -18.33 6.10 -11.44
N ASP A 81 -18.53 6.34 -12.73
CA ASP A 81 -19.20 7.55 -13.23
C ASP A 81 -20.74 7.39 -13.34
N GLN A 82 -21.27 6.26 -12.85
CA GLN A 82 -22.69 5.89 -12.92
C GLN A 82 -23.21 5.76 -14.35
N ARG A 83 -22.32 5.52 -15.31
CA ARG A 83 -22.64 5.21 -16.70
C ARG A 83 -21.83 3.98 -17.11
N ILE A 84 -22.27 3.32 -18.18
CA ILE A 84 -21.50 2.22 -18.78
C ILE A 84 -21.17 2.63 -20.19
N SER A 85 -19.89 2.89 -20.44
CA SER A 85 -19.37 3.14 -21.78
C SER A 85 -19.39 1.86 -22.64
N ARG A 86 -19.30 2.03 -23.97
CA ARG A 86 -19.16 0.88 -24.89
C ARG A 86 -17.92 0.03 -24.55
N ALA A 87 -16.83 0.67 -24.17
CA ALA A 87 -15.59 0.01 -23.79
C ALA A 87 -15.78 -0.85 -22.53
N GLU A 88 -16.47 -0.32 -21.52
CA GLU A 88 -16.80 -1.06 -20.30
C GLU A 88 -17.75 -2.23 -20.54
N MET A 89 -18.79 -2.02 -21.35
CA MET A 89 -19.73 -3.08 -21.73
C MET A 89 -19.03 -4.24 -22.47
N LEU A 90 -18.01 -3.91 -23.28
CA LEU A 90 -17.23 -4.90 -24.04
C LEU A 90 -16.04 -5.44 -23.26
N SER A 91 -15.76 -4.95 -22.06
CA SER A 91 -14.55 -5.29 -21.32
C SER A 91 -14.35 -6.79 -21.10
N THR A 92 -15.43 -7.54 -20.84
CA THR A 92 -15.36 -9.01 -20.71
C THR A 92 -14.87 -9.71 -21.98
N ARG A 93 -15.22 -9.18 -23.16
CA ARG A 93 -14.77 -9.71 -24.45
C ARG A 93 -13.34 -9.29 -24.74
N THR A 94 -13.01 -8.03 -24.49
CA THR A 94 -11.65 -7.53 -24.69
C THR A 94 -10.65 -8.21 -23.75
N ASP A 95 -11.05 -8.48 -22.51
CA ASP A 95 -10.21 -9.20 -21.54
C ASP A 95 -10.03 -10.67 -21.94
N GLY A 96 -11.05 -11.30 -22.54
CA GLY A 96 -10.92 -12.64 -23.13
C GLY A 96 -9.96 -12.65 -24.32
N PHE A 97 -10.12 -11.70 -25.24
CA PHE A 97 -9.24 -11.53 -26.40
C PHE A 97 -7.77 -11.37 -25.98
N ARG A 98 -7.47 -10.44 -25.05
CA ARG A 98 -6.11 -10.20 -24.54
C ARG A 98 -5.47 -11.40 -23.82
N LYS A 99 -6.27 -12.35 -23.33
CA LYS A 99 -5.74 -13.57 -22.72
C LYS A 99 -5.25 -14.56 -23.77
N LEU A 100 -5.89 -14.56 -24.93
CA LEU A 100 -5.59 -15.43 -26.06
C LEU A 100 -4.43 -14.84 -26.89
N ASP A 101 -4.45 -13.54 -27.15
CA ASP A 101 -3.40 -12.79 -27.87
C ASP A 101 -2.11 -12.73 -27.00
N LYS A 102 -1.15 -13.61 -27.28
CA LYS A 102 0.10 -13.73 -26.52
C LYS A 102 1.17 -12.77 -27.01
N ASP A 103 1.17 -12.47 -28.31
CA ASP A 103 2.17 -11.61 -28.93
C ASP A 103 1.80 -10.11 -28.88
N GLY A 104 0.55 -9.80 -28.54
CA GLY A 104 0.04 -8.45 -28.35
C GLY A 104 -0.20 -7.69 -29.65
N ASN A 105 -0.35 -8.40 -30.77
CA ASN A 105 -0.49 -7.79 -32.09
C ASN A 105 -1.96 -7.39 -32.43
N ASN A 106 -2.92 -7.64 -31.52
CA ASN A 106 -4.36 -7.45 -31.72
C ASN A 106 -5.00 -8.33 -32.80
N LEU A 107 -4.38 -9.45 -33.13
CA LEU A 107 -4.91 -10.53 -33.96
C LEU A 107 -4.83 -11.83 -33.15
N LEU A 108 -5.66 -12.82 -33.51
CA LEU A 108 -5.52 -14.17 -32.98
C LEU A 108 -5.08 -15.08 -34.10
N THR A 109 -3.93 -15.72 -33.91
CA THR A 109 -3.56 -16.89 -34.72
C THR A 109 -4.49 -18.05 -34.42
N PHE A 110 -4.49 -19.08 -35.28
CA PHE A 110 -5.38 -20.23 -35.10
C PHE A 110 -5.09 -20.97 -33.79
N GLU A 111 -3.81 -21.10 -33.47
CA GLU A 111 -3.29 -21.73 -32.26
C GLU A 111 -3.72 -20.96 -31.01
N GLU A 112 -3.61 -19.62 -31.01
CA GLU A 112 -4.07 -18.77 -29.90
C GLU A 112 -5.59 -18.82 -29.72
N TRP A 113 -6.35 -18.84 -30.82
CA TRP A 113 -7.81 -18.95 -30.76
C TRP A 113 -8.26 -20.32 -30.25
N ALA A 114 -7.55 -21.39 -30.65
CA ALA A 114 -7.84 -22.77 -30.30
C ALA A 114 -7.12 -23.23 -29.01
N VAL A 115 -6.71 -22.30 -28.13
CA VAL A 115 -5.90 -22.59 -26.92
C VAL A 115 -6.41 -23.79 -26.10
N THR A 116 -7.73 -23.95 -25.94
CA THR A 116 -8.30 -25.04 -25.15
C THR A 116 -8.09 -26.42 -25.79
N THR A 117 -8.06 -26.47 -27.11
CA THR A 117 -7.78 -27.68 -27.89
C THR A 117 -6.29 -27.96 -27.89
N VAL A 118 -5.47 -26.91 -28.07
CA VAL A 118 -4.00 -27.01 -28.04
C VAL A 118 -3.53 -27.52 -26.67
N ASP A 119 -3.94 -26.88 -25.57
CA ASP A 119 -3.60 -27.30 -24.20
C ASP A 119 -4.02 -28.74 -23.92
N ARG A 120 -5.17 -29.17 -24.47
CA ARG A 120 -5.66 -30.55 -24.31
C ARG A 120 -4.84 -31.54 -25.11
N PHE A 121 -4.43 -31.16 -26.32
CA PHE A 121 -3.57 -31.96 -27.18
C PHE A 121 -2.19 -32.13 -26.52
N GLU A 122 -1.52 -31.02 -26.17
CA GLU A 122 -0.22 -31.02 -25.49
C GLU A 122 -0.27 -31.76 -24.14
N GLY A 123 -1.40 -31.66 -23.43
CA GLY A 123 -1.60 -32.41 -22.20
C GLY A 123 -1.70 -33.93 -22.40
N ALA A 124 -2.16 -34.37 -23.57
CA ALA A 124 -2.37 -35.78 -23.90
C ALA A 124 -1.18 -36.43 -24.59
N ASP A 125 -0.47 -35.69 -25.45
CA ASP A 125 0.75 -36.12 -26.14
C ASP A 125 1.89 -36.25 -25.10
N LYS A 126 2.29 -37.48 -24.78
CA LYS A 126 3.25 -37.75 -23.70
C LYS A 126 4.68 -37.90 -24.21
N ASP A 127 4.85 -38.29 -25.45
CA ASP A 127 6.17 -38.44 -26.08
C ASP A 127 6.57 -37.22 -26.91
N GLY A 128 5.62 -36.31 -27.22
CA GLY A 128 5.88 -35.02 -27.85
C GLY A 128 6.12 -35.14 -29.35
N ASP A 129 5.57 -36.17 -29.99
CA ASP A 129 5.76 -36.43 -31.41
C ASP A 129 4.78 -35.65 -32.32
N GLY A 130 3.80 -34.94 -31.72
CA GLY A 130 2.82 -34.17 -32.46
C GLY A 130 1.66 -35.01 -33.01
N GLU A 131 1.54 -36.27 -32.60
CA GLU A 131 0.42 -37.15 -32.87
C GLU A 131 -0.20 -37.66 -31.55
N LEU A 132 -1.43 -38.21 -31.62
CA LEU A 132 -2.04 -38.86 -30.45
C LEU A 132 -2.33 -40.30 -30.78
N THR A 133 -1.70 -41.22 -30.05
CA THR A 133 -2.09 -42.62 -30.09
C THR A 133 -3.50 -42.78 -29.46
N GLN A 134 -4.19 -43.89 -29.75
CA GLN A 134 -5.49 -44.19 -29.12
C GLN A 134 -5.44 -44.13 -27.59
N ARG A 135 -4.31 -44.55 -27.00
CA ARG A 135 -4.10 -44.55 -25.56
C ARG A 135 -3.97 -43.14 -25.01
N GLU A 136 -3.30 -42.24 -25.71
CA GLU A 136 -3.14 -40.84 -25.31
C GLU A 136 -4.42 -40.04 -25.55
N PHE A 137 -5.09 -40.27 -26.67
CA PHE A 137 -6.37 -39.64 -26.98
C PHE A 137 -7.42 -39.93 -25.90
N ALA A 138 -7.41 -41.12 -25.29
CA ALA A 138 -8.30 -41.45 -24.19
C ALA A 138 -8.14 -40.52 -22.96
N ALA A 139 -6.96 -39.92 -22.77
CA ALA A 139 -6.70 -38.94 -21.70
C ALA A 139 -7.40 -37.59 -21.94
N THR A 140 -7.80 -37.29 -23.17
CA THR A 140 -8.52 -36.05 -23.52
C THR A 140 -10.01 -36.07 -23.16
N ALA A 141 -10.52 -37.22 -22.68
CA ALA A 141 -11.92 -37.40 -22.37
C ALA A 141 -12.43 -36.38 -21.35
N PRO A 142 -13.65 -35.82 -21.53
CA PRO A 142 -14.21 -34.89 -20.56
C PRO A 142 -14.40 -35.59 -19.22
N LYS A 143 -13.97 -34.95 -18.14
CA LYS A 143 -14.15 -35.47 -16.79
C LYS A 143 -15.65 -35.68 -16.53
N PRO A 144 -16.08 -36.85 -16.02
CA PRO A 144 -17.48 -37.08 -15.71
C PRO A 144 -17.99 -36.02 -14.73
N ALA A 145 -19.17 -35.48 -15.00
CA ALA A 145 -19.77 -34.46 -14.16
C ALA A 145 -19.94 -35.01 -12.73
N PRO A 146 -19.59 -34.24 -11.69
CA PRO A 146 -19.79 -34.69 -10.31
C PRO A 146 -21.28 -34.94 -10.07
N LYS A 147 -21.62 -36.09 -9.48
CA LYS A 147 -22.99 -36.40 -9.08
C LYS A 147 -23.42 -35.37 -8.04
N LYS A 148 -24.47 -34.59 -8.33
CA LYS A 148 -25.04 -33.66 -7.34
C LYS A 148 -25.53 -34.48 -6.14
N PRO A 149 -25.22 -34.08 -4.89
CA PRO A 149 -25.81 -34.72 -3.74
C PRO A 149 -27.33 -34.57 -3.83
N ALA A 150 -28.06 -35.67 -3.64
CA ALA A 150 -29.51 -35.59 -3.53
C ALA A 150 -29.85 -34.72 -2.33
N CYS A 151 -30.64 -33.67 -2.52
CA CYS A 151 -31.20 -32.91 -1.42
C CYS A 151 -31.95 -33.88 -0.50
N LYS A 152 -31.48 -34.01 0.74
CA LYS A 152 -32.24 -34.65 1.81
C LYS A 152 -33.19 -33.59 2.35
N CYS A 153 -34.45 -33.65 1.91
CA CYS A 153 -35.55 -32.93 2.55
C CYS A 153 -35.93 -33.64 3.85
#